data_AF-A0A1G8AFS8-F1
#
_entry.id   AF-A0A1G8AFS8-F1
#
_cell.length_a   1.000
_cell.length_b   1.000
_cell.length_c   1.000
_cell.angle_alpha   90.00
_cell.angle_beta   90.00
_cell.angle_gamma   90.00
#
_symmetry.space_group_name_H-M   'P 1'
#
loop_
_entity.id
_entity.type
_entity.pdbx_description
1 polymer ?
#
loop_
_entity_poly.entity_id
_entity_poly.type
_entity_poly.pdbx_seq_one_letter_code
_entity_poly.pdbx_strand_id
1 'polypeptide(L)'
;MAKKGQKFQHYTPELKAEAVRLYEEEGMSYQAVAERLEIRSNTQVKRWVKKYRNGEDFKDKRGESTAWRKGRPKTKFKSVEEELAYVKAERDYLKKRYPNLHKE
;
A
#
# COMPACT_ATOMS: atom_id res chain seq x y z
N MET A 1 13.72 -11.18 -10.98
CA MET A 1 14.14 -10.02 -10.15
C MET A 1 14.19 -8.77 -11.01
N ALA A 2 13.87 -7.59 -10.45
CA ALA A 2 13.99 -6.33 -11.19
C ALA A 2 15.47 -6.02 -11.48
N LYS A 3 15.77 -5.55 -12.70
CA LYS A 3 17.15 -5.20 -13.09
C LYS A 3 17.48 -3.77 -12.66
N LYS A 4 18.72 -3.49 -12.25
CA LYS A 4 19.20 -2.13 -11.95
C LYS A 4 18.99 -1.23 -13.17
N GLY A 5 18.32 -0.10 -13.01
CA GLY A 5 17.98 0.83 -14.09
C GLY A 5 16.68 0.51 -14.85
N GLN A 6 15.93 -0.52 -14.45
CA GLN A 6 14.63 -0.81 -15.06
C GLN A 6 13.64 0.33 -14.80
N LYS A 7 13.10 0.90 -15.88
CA LYS A 7 12.00 1.86 -15.81
C LYS A 7 10.67 1.11 -15.69
N PHE A 8 9.87 1.47 -14.70
CA PHE A 8 8.52 0.97 -14.52
C PHE A 8 7.53 1.99 -15.07
N GLN A 9 6.51 1.51 -15.77
CA GLN A 9 5.41 2.37 -16.18
C GLN A 9 4.49 2.62 -14.99
N HIS A 10 4.09 3.88 -14.83
CA HIS A 10 3.16 4.31 -13.80
C HIS A 10 1.84 4.62 -14.47
N TYR A 11 0.77 3.98 -13.98
CA TYR A 11 -0.59 4.23 -14.44
C TYR A 11 -1.34 5.01 -13.37
N THR A 12 -2.02 6.06 -13.80
CA THR A 12 -2.82 6.89 -12.90
C THR A 12 -4.05 6.11 -12.40
N PRO A 13 -4.62 6.48 -11.24
CA PRO A 13 -5.84 5.84 -10.73
C PRO A 13 -7.01 5.89 -11.72
N GLU A 14 -7.13 6.97 -12.49
CA GLU A 14 -8.19 7.19 -13.46
C GLU A 14 -8.11 6.17 -14.60
N LEU A 15 -6.92 5.95 -15.16
CA LEU A 15 -6.69 4.93 -16.20
C LEU A 15 -7.01 3.53 -15.70
N LYS A 16 -6.67 3.22 -14.44
CA LYS A 16 -7.02 1.92 -13.83
C LYS A 16 -8.53 1.75 -13.68
N ALA A 17 -9.24 2.82 -13.30
CA ALA A 17 -10.69 2.80 -13.17
C ALA A 17 -11.36 2.61 -14.54
N GLU A 18 -10.88 3.29 -15.58
CA GLU A 18 -11.37 3.11 -16.94
C GLU A 18 -11.14 1.68 -17.45
N ALA A 19 -9.97 1.11 -17.20
CA ALA A 19 -9.68 -0.29 -17.55
C ALA A 19 -10.67 -1.28 -16.90
N VAL A 20 -11.09 -1.00 -15.66
CA VAL A 20 -12.10 -1.83 -14.98
C VAL A 20 -13.49 -1.61 -15.58
N ARG A 21 -13.86 -0.36 -15.89
CA ARG A 21 -15.14 -0.03 -16.55
C ARG A 21 -15.30 -0.78 -17.86
N LEU A 22 -14.28 -0.75 -18.73
CA LEU A 22 -14.27 -1.44 -20.02
C LEU A 22 -14.44 -2.96 -19.87
N TYR A 23 -13.94 -3.54 -18.78
CA TYR A 23 -14.07 -4.97 -18.51
C TYR A 23 -15.46 -5.34 -17.96
N GLU A 24 -15.95 -4.63 -16.94
CA GLU A 24 -17.20 -4.98 -16.25
C GLU A 24 -18.45 -4.51 -17.01
N GLU A 25 -18.40 -3.35 -17.68
CA GLU A 25 -19.56 -2.77 -18.38
C GLU A 25 -19.59 -3.13 -19.87
N GLU A 26 -18.46 -3.00 -20.57
CA GLU A 26 -18.39 -3.28 -22.02
C GLU A 26 -18.09 -4.78 -22.31
N GLY A 27 -17.82 -5.59 -21.28
CA GLY A 27 -17.57 -7.03 -21.42
C GLY A 27 -16.30 -7.38 -22.21
N MET A 28 -15.36 -6.42 -22.35
CA MET A 28 -14.14 -6.63 -23.11
C MET A 28 -13.21 -7.65 -22.45
N SER A 29 -12.42 -8.37 -23.24
CA SER A 29 -11.39 -9.26 -22.70
C SER A 29 -10.24 -8.46 -22.06
N TYR A 30 -9.51 -9.05 -21.10
CA TYR A 30 -8.35 -8.38 -20.50
C TYR A 30 -7.29 -7.96 -21.53
N GLN A 31 -7.17 -8.70 -22.63
CA GLN A 31 -6.25 -8.37 -23.70
C GLN A 31 -6.73 -7.17 -24.51
N ALA A 32 -8.01 -7.15 -24.90
CA ALA A 32 -8.60 -6.03 -25.63
C ALA A 32 -8.51 -4.72 -24.84
N VAL A 33 -8.77 -4.76 -23.53
CA VAL A 33 -8.61 -3.59 -22.65
C VAL A 33 -7.16 -3.13 -22.57
N ALA A 34 -6.21 -4.07 -22.48
CA ALA A 34 -4.79 -3.74 -22.41
C ALA A 34 -4.28 -3.10 -23.72
N GLU A 35 -4.73 -3.60 -24.86
CA GLU A 35 -4.41 -3.03 -26.18
C GLU A 35 -5.02 -1.62 -26.33
N ARG A 36 -6.28 -1.44 -25.95
CA ARG A 36 -7.00 -0.14 -26.06
C ARG A 36 -6.40 0.96 -25.20
N LEU A 37 -5.92 0.63 -24.00
CA LEU A 37 -5.34 1.59 -23.05
C LEU A 37 -3.81 1.59 -23.04
N GLU A 38 -3.17 0.93 -24.02
CA GLU A 38 -1.72 0.80 -24.15
C GLU A 38 -1.03 0.27 -22.87
N ILE A 39 -1.71 -0.63 -22.16
CA ILE A 39 -1.21 -1.25 -20.94
C ILE A 39 -0.28 -2.39 -21.35
N ARG A 40 0.92 -2.38 -20.79
CA ARG A 40 1.98 -3.32 -21.15
C ARG A 40 1.59 -4.79 -20.98
N SER A 41 0.69 -5.10 -20.05
CA SER A 41 0.26 -6.49 -19.81
C SER A 41 -1.20 -6.60 -19.36
N ASN A 42 -1.93 -7.52 -19.99
CA ASN A 42 -3.28 -7.91 -19.59
C ASN A 42 -3.37 -8.38 -18.12
N THR A 43 -2.27 -8.91 -17.55
CA THR A 43 -2.24 -9.32 -16.14
C THR A 43 -2.35 -8.14 -15.19
N GLN A 44 -1.99 -6.92 -15.62
CA GLN A 44 -2.21 -5.70 -14.86
C GLN A 44 -3.70 -5.37 -14.78
N VAL A 45 -4.41 -5.43 -15.92
CA VAL A 45 -5.86 -5.24 -15.99
C VAL A 45 -6.57 -6.25 -15.09
N LYS A 46 -6.21 -7.54 -15.18
CA LYS A 46 -6.79 -8.59 -14.31
C LYS A 46 -6.58 -8.29 -12.81
N ARG A 47 -5.42 -7.77 -12.42
CA ARG A 47 -5.15 -7.37 -11.03
C ARG A 47 -5.99 -6.18 -10.60
N TRP A 48 -6.23 -5.21 -11.46
CA TRP A 48 -7.07 -4.04 -11.15
C TRP A 48 -8.54 -4.42 -11.01
N VAL A 49 -9.05 -5.26 -11.91
CA VAL A 49 -10.40 -5.82 -11.80
C VAL A 49 -10.57 -6.59 -10.49
N LYS A 50 -9.60 -7.44 -10.13
CA LYS A 50 -9.64 -8.15 -8.84
C LYS A 50 -9.67 -7.20 -7.64
N LYS A 51 -8.85 -6.14 -7.65
CA LYS A 51 -8.85 -5.13 -6.59
C LYS A 51 -10.20 -4.41 -6.49
N TYR A 52 -10.77 -4.01 -7.63
CA TYR A 52 -12.07 -3.38 -7.69
C TYR A 52 -13.17 -4.28 -7.09
N ARG A 53 -13.21 -5.57 -7.47
CA ARG A 53 -14.15 -6.55 -6.91
C ARG A 53 -14.00 -6.76 -5.41
N ASN A 54 -12.79 -6.58 -4.87
CA ASN A 54 -12.52 -6.64 -3.44
C ASN A 54 -12.90 -5.34 -2.69
N GLY A 55 -13.34 -4.29 -3.39
CA GLY A 55 -13.58 -2.97 -2.79
C GLY A 55 -12.28 -2.23 -2.39
N GLU A 56 -11.13 -2.61 -2.98
CA GLU A 56 -9.85 -1.97 -2.70
C GLU A 56 -9.63 -0.72 -3.58
N ASP A 57 -9.13 0.36 -2.98
CA ASP A 57 -8.70 1.57 -3.69
C ASP A 57 -7.38 1.33 -4.47
N PHE A 58 -7.20 2.06 -5.57
CA PHE A 58 -6.00 2.05 -6.41
C PHE A 58 -4.86 2.94 -5.89
N LYS A 59 -5.07 3.63 -4.76
CA LYS A 59 -4.03 4.44 -4.09
C LYS A 59 -2.81 3.63 -3.69
N ASP A 60 -1.66 4.28 -3.78
CA ASP A 60 -0.38 3.71 -3.37
C ASP A 60 -0.22 3.86 -1.85
N LYS A 61 -0.36 2.75 -1.12
CA LYS A 61 -0.19 2.70 0.34
C LYS A 61 1.26 2.48 0.79
N ARG A 62 2.22 2.46 -0.14
CA ARG A 62 3.64 2.25 0.21
C ARG A 62 4.13 3.40 1.09
N GLY A 63 4.73 3.06 2.23
CA GLY A 63 5.20 4.04 3.21
C GLY A 63 4.13 4.51 4.21
N GLU A 64 2.87 4.13 4.03
CA GLU A 64 1.77 4.48 4.96
C GLU A 64 1.55 3.43 6.06
N SER A 65 2.54 2.57 6.32
CA SER A 65 2.42 1.53 7.35
C SER A 65 2.24 2.16 8.72
N THR A 66 1.04 2.01 9.28
CA THR A 66 0.71 2.38 10.68
C THR A 66 1.10 1.29 11.68
N ALA A 67 1.64 0.16 11.22
CA ALA A 67 1.97 -0.96 12.09
C ALA A 67 3.09 -0.62 13.08
N TRP A 68 2.75 -0.62 14.36
CA TRP A 68 3.66 -0.38 15.47
C TRP A 68 4.84 -1.35 15.46
N ARG A 69 6.08 -0.82 15.52
CA ARG A 69 7.35 -1.57 15.48
C ARG A 69 7.54 -2.50 14.27
N LYS A 70 6.85 -2.28 13.14
CA LYS A 70 7.12 -3.03 11.90
C LYS A 70 8.08 -2.25 11.00
N GLY A 71 9.26 -2.81 10.75
CA GLY A 71 10.30 -2.18 9.93
C GLY A 71 11.24 -1.29 10.75
N ARG A 72 11.84 -0.29 10.08
CA ARG A 72 12.80 0.63 10.71
C ARG A 72 12.08 1.51 11.75
N PRO A 73 12.62 1.66 12.98
CA PRO A 73 12.03 2.55 13.99
C PRO A 73 11.83 3.97 13.47
N LYS A 74 10.74 4.60 13.90
CA LYS A 74 10.41 5.97 13.51
C LYS A 74 11.35 6.94 14.23
N THR A 75 11.99 7.82 13.48
CA THR A 75 12.96 8.82 14.01
C THR A 75 12.50 10.27 13.84
N LYS A 76 11.49 10.52 13.00
CA LYS A 76 10.93 11.86 12.74
C LYS A 76 9.43 11.82 13.00
N PHE A 77 8.95 12.76 13.81
CA PHE A 77 7.55 12.90 14.18
C PHE A 77 6.95 14.16 13.56
N LYS A 78 5.65 14.14 13.27
CA LYS A 78 4.94 15.29 12.70
C LYS A 78 4.54 16.31 13.76
N SER A 79 4.37 15.88 15.00
CA SER A 79 4.02 16.73 16.14
C SER A 79 4.56 16.17 17.46
N VAL A 80 4.57 17.02 18.49
CA VAL A 80 5.02 16.65 19.84
C VAL A 80 4.07 15.64 20.47
N GLU A 81 2.76 15.74 20.22
CA GLU A 81 1.76 14.79 20.71
C GLU A 81 2.00 13.40 20.14
N GLU A 82 2.39 13.31 18.85
CA GLU A 82 2.73 12.05 18.20
C GLU A 82 3.99 11.42 18.82
N GLU A 83 5.02 12.22 19.07
CA GLU A 83 6.25 11.76 19.74
C GLU A 83 5.94 11.27 21.16
N LEU A 84 5.15 12.02 21.92
CA LEU A 84 4.77 11.66 23.28
C LEU A 84 3.94 10.37 23.33
N ALA A 85 3.02 10.17 22.38
CA ALA A 85 2.30 8.92 22.22
C ALA A 85 3.23 7.75 21.89
N TYR A 86 4.21 7.96 21.00
CA TYR A 86 5.23 6.96 20.66
C TYR A 86 6.07 6.58 21.88
N VAL A 87 6.61 7.55 22.61
CA VAL A 87 7.45 7.31 23.80
C VAL A 87 6.65 6.62 24.92
N LYS A 88 5.39 7.01 25.13
CA LYS A 88 4.51 6.32 26.10
C LYS A 88 4.30 4.85 25.73
N ALA A 89 3.99 4.57 24.47
CA ALA A 89 3.82 3.20 23.98
C ALA A 89 5.14 2.39 24.08
N GLU A 90 6.29 3.02 23.90
CA GLU A 90 7.59 2.39 24.11
C GLU A 90 7.81 2.02 25.58
N ARG A 91 7.61 2.97 26.49
CA ARG A 91 7.70 2.75 27.94
C ARG A 91 6.75 1.64 28.39
N ASP A 92 5.48 1.67 27.97
CA ASP A 92 4.47 0.70 28.41
C ASP A 92 4.78 -0.70 27.88
N TYR A 93 5.30 -0.80 26.65
CA TYR A 93 5.82 -2.06 26.12
C TYR A 93 6.99 -2.60 26.95
N LEU A 94 7.95 -1.75 27.33
CA LEU A 94 9.09 -2.16 28.16
C LEU A 94 8.63 -2.61 29.55
N LYS A 95 7.69 -1.87 30.17
CA LYS A 95 7.07 -2.26 31.44
C LYS A 95 6.41 -3.63 31.37
N LYS A 96 5.66 -3.89 30.30
CA LYS A 96 5.02 -5.19 30.06
C LYS A 96 6.03 -6.32 29.83
N ARG A 97 7.15 -6.03 29.16
CA ARG A 97 8.19 -7.02 28.84
C ARG A 97 9.10 -7.34 30.02
N TYR A 98 9.35 -6.36 30.89
CA TYR A 98 10.22 -6.50 32.05
C TYR A 98 9.49 -6.13 33.34
N PRO A 99 8.45 -6.90 33.74
CA PRO A 99 7.69 -6.61 34.94
C PRO A 99 8.53 -6.70 36.21
N ASN A 100 9.62 -7.47 36.17
CA ASN A 100 10.59 -7.64 37.25
C ASN A 100 11.52 -6.42 37.46
N LEU A 101 11.70 -5.57 36.45
CA LEU A 101 12.56 -4.39 36.53
C LEU A 101 11.86 -3.16 37.13
N HIS A 102 10.54 -3.24 37.31
CA HIS A 102 9.68 -2.13 37.73
C HIS A 102 8.88 -2.44 39.02
N LYS A 103 9.28 -3.48 39.76
CA LYS A 103 8.81 -3.71 41.12
C LYS A 103 9.66 -2.84 42.05
N GLU A 104 9.10 -1.72 42.49
CA GLU A 104 9.43 -1.14 43.79
C GLU A 104 8.69 -1.90 44.89
#